data_AF-A0A368D2Z7-F1
#
_entry.id   AF-A0A368D2Z7-F1
#
_cell.length_a   1.000
_cell.length_b   1.000
_cell.length_c   1.000
_cell.angle_alpha   90.00
_cell.angle_beta   90.00
_cell.angle_gamma   90.00
#
_symmetry.space_group_name_H-M   'P 1'
#
loop_
_entity.id
_entity.type
_entity.pdbx_description
1 polymer ?
#
loop_
_entity_poly.entity_id
_entity_poly.type
_entity_poly.pdbx_seq_one_letter_code
_entity_poly.pdbx_strand_id
1 'polypeptide(L)'
;MELPVTVLDNTSLNGSSFDPYTHVFLPSAYLGAVDAPWVDGLKSWVRSGGTLIVQRGAVSWARRAGLHSTETTQSEPTTDTPERGVYANASNDRGAKALGGSIFKANADFTHPLLYGVDIQDSWMALFKNSNGALVIPDNPYASPLVYTDDPLAAGYMHPDSKETIAGHAALVVENRGRGQVILFADNPNFRAFWMGTQRLTVNAVVFGPSL
;
A
#
# COMPACT_ATOMS: atom_id res chain seq x y z
N MET A 1 2.53 1.27 -23.68
CA MET A 1 1.12 0.91 -23.47
C MET A 1 0.36 2.22 -23.41
N GLU A 2 -0.60 2.42 -24.30
CA GLU A 2 -1.45 3.62 -24.30
C GLU A 2 -2.79 3.23 -23.66
N LEU A 3 -2.95 3.52 -22.37
CA LEU A 3 -4.22 3.35 -21.68
C LEU A 3 -4.89 4.73 -21.55
N PRO A 4 -6.21 4.84 -21.82
CA PRO A 4 -6.93 6.05 -21.49
C PRO A 4 -6.92 6.24 -19.98
N VAL A 5 -6.48 7.41 -19.53
CA VAL A 5 -6.43 7.78 -18.11
C VAL A 5 -7.28 9.03 -17.90
N THR A 6 -8.14 9.00 -16.90
CA THR A 6 -8.83 10.18 -16.40
C THR A 6 -8.32 10.47 -15.00
N VAL A 7 -7.89 11.72 -14.77
CA VAL A 7 -7.53 12.19 -13.43
C VAL A 7 -8.73 12.93 -12.86
N LEU A 8 -9.24 12.44 -11.72
CA LEU A 8 -10.29 13.10 -10.97
C LEU A 8 -9.67 13.82 -9.77
N ASP A 9 -9.99 15.11 -9.63
CA ASP A 9 -9.58 15.90 -8.47
C ASP A 9 -10.48 15.57 -7.27
N ASN A 10 -9.95 15.73 -6.04
CA ASN A 10 -10.72 15.44 -4.83
C ASN A 10 -11.96 16.34 -4.68
N THR A 11 -11.99 17.51 -5.33
CA THR A 11 -13.16 18.40 -5.38
C THR A 11 -14.25 17.95 -6.35
N SER A 12 -13.96 17.00 -7.24
CA SER A 12 -14.88 16.53 -8.30
C SER A 12 -15.36 15.09 -8.09
N LEU A 13 -15.08 14.49 -6.92
CA LEU A 13 -15.46 13.11 -6.64
C LEU A 13 -16.96 12.96 -6.49
N ASN A 14 -17.58 13.77 -5.63
CA ASN A 14 -19.01 13.66 -5.34
C ASN A 14 -19.85 13.82 -6.62
N GLY A 15 -20.71 12.83 -6.90
CA GLY A 15 -21.53 12.78 -8.12
C GLY A 15 -20.83 12.22 -9.37
N SER A 16 -19.53 11.90 -9.33
CA SER A 16 -18.89 11.15 -10.42
C SER A 16 -19.40 9.70 -10.50
N SER A 17 -19.42 9.14 -11.71
CA SER A 17 -19.77 7.72 -11.95
C SER A 17 -18.53 6.87 -12.14
N PHE A 18 -18.61 5.61 -11.69
CA PHE A 18 -17.56 4.61 -11.90
C PHE A 18 -17.79 3.72 -13.13
N ASP A 19 -18.98 3.79 -13.74
CA ASP A 19 -19.38 2.94 -14.87
C ASP A 19 -18.40 2.95 -16.07
N PRO A 20 -17.78 4.09 -16.47
CA PRO A 20 -16.85 4.08 -17.60
C PRO A 20 -15.47 3.50 -17.26
N TYR A 21 -15.19 3.18 -15.98
CA TYR A 21 -13.87 2.78 -15.53
C TYR A 21 -13.81 1.29 -15.17
N THR A 22 -12.67 0.67 -15.53
CA THR A 22 -12.31 -0.69 -15.11
C THR A 22 -11.43 -0.70 -13.86
N HIS A 23 -10.69 0.38 -13.65
CA HIS A 23 -9.74 0.55 -12.56
C HIS A 23 -9.95 1.90 -11.88
N VAL A 24 -9.81 1.92 -10.56
CA VAL A 24 -9.63 3.14 -9.78
C VAL A 24 -8.29 3.04 -9.09
N PHE A 25 -7.37 3.95 -9.40
CA PHE A 25 -6.08 4.03 -8.74
C PHE A 25 -6.08 5.22 -7.78
N LEU A 26 -6.02 4.94 -6.48
CA LEU A 26 -5.99 5.95 -5.44
C LEU A 26 -4.57 6.05 -4.85
N PRO A 27 -3.79 7.07 -5.24
CA PRO A 27 -2.48 7.31 -4.65
C PRO A 27 -2.60 7.74 -3.19
N SER A 28 -1.45 7.82 -2.50
CA SER A 28 -1.37 8.44 -1.18
C SER A 28 -1.79 9.91 -1.28
N ALA A 29 -3.04 10.20 -0.95
CA ALA A 29 -3.63 11.52 -1.10
C ALA A 29 -4.61 11.82 0.04
N TYR A 30 -4.78 13.12 0.32
CA TYR A 30 -5.87 13.60 1.15
C TYR A 30 -7.12 13.76 0.28
N LEU A 31 -8.13 12.93 0.55
CA LEU A 31 -9.38 12.93 -0.23
C LEU A 31 -10.40 13.98 0.22
N GLY A 32 -10.15 14.72 1.31
CA GLY A 32 -11.12 15.68 1.82
C GLY A 32 -12.42 15.03 2.29
N ALA A 33 -13.51 15.79 2.27
CA ALA A 33 -14.84 15.32 2.61
C ALA A 33 -15.48 14.67 1.37
N VAL A 34 -15.38 13.35 1.29
CA VAL A 34 -16.11 12.53 0.30
C VAL A 34 -17.42 12.09 0.93
N ASP A 35 -18.51 12.21 0.18
CA ASP A 35 -19.84 11.85 0.69
C ASP A 35 -20.06 10.33 0.76
N ALA A 36 -21.00 9.92 1.62
CA ALA A 36 -21.34 8.50 1.78
C ALA A 36 -21.85 7.85 0.47
N PRO A 37 -22.72 8.51 -0.34
CA PRO A 37 -23.15 7.97 -1.62
C PRO A 37 -22.01 7.60 -2.57
N TRP A 38 -20.99 8.45 -2.69
CA TRP A 38 -19.84 8.17 -3.54
C TRP A 38 -19.02 6.98 -3.03
N VAL A 39 -18.78 6.89 -1.71
CA VAL A 39 -18.08 5.76 -1.09
C VAL A 39 -18.85 4.45 -1.30
N ASP A 40 -20.17 4.47 -1.14
CA ASP A 40 -21.01 3.29 -1.34
C ASP A 40 -21.11 2.90 -2.82
N GLY A 41 -21.09 3.88 -3.72
CA GLY A 41 -20.90 3.67 -5.16
C GLY A 41 -19.58 2.93 -5.46
N LEU A 42 -18.47 3.39 -4.87
CA LEU A 42 -17.16 2.77 -5.06
C LEU A 42 -17.15 1.32 -4.54
N LYS A 43 -17.70 1.07 -3.34
CA LYS A 43 -17.84 -0.30 -2.81
C LYS A 43 -18.64 -1.21 -3.74
N SER A 44 -19.76 -0.69 -4.24
CA SER A 44 -20.66 -1.46 -5.12
C SER A 44 -20.01 -1.75 -6.47
N TRP A 45 -19.26 -0.79 -7.02
CA TRP A 45 -18.48 -0.94 -8.23
C TRP A 45 -17.36 -1.98 -8.07
N VAL A 46 -16.57 -1.92 -6.99
CA VAL A 46 -15.55 -2.95 -6.68
C VAL A 46 -16.21 -4.32 -6.58
N ARG A 47 -17.30 -4.46 -5.78
CA ARG A 47 -18.04 -5.72 -5.65
C ARG A 47 -18.57 -6.28 -6.98
N SER A 48 -18.81 -5.40 -7.94
CA SER A 48 -19.34 -5.74 -9.25
C SER A 48 -18.29 -6.18 -10.26
N GLY A 49 -17.00 -6.05 -9.97
CA GLY A 49 -15.89 -6.42 -10.87
C GLY A 49 -14.81 -5.35 -11.03
N GLY A 50 -14.96 -4.18 -10.40
CA GLY A 50 -13.95 -3.13 -10.45
C GLY A 50 -12.66 -3.51 -9.71
N THR A 51 -11.51 -3.06 -10.24
CA THR A 51 -10.22 -3.20 -9.55
C THR A 51 -9.84 -1.88 -8.88
N LEU A 52 -9.79 -1.87 -7.55
CA LEU A 52 -9.32 -0.74 -6.77
C LEU A 52 -7.85 -0.94 -6.39
N ILE A 53 -6.97 -0.01 -6.78
CA ILE A 53 -5.55 -0.02 -6.42
C ILE A 53 -5.32 1.13 -5.46
N VAL A 54 -4.83 0.84 -4.25
CA VAL A 54 -4.53 1.86 -3.23
C VAL A 54 -3.09 1.72 -2.75
N GLN A 55 -2.46 2.85 -2.42
CA GLN A 55 -1.10 2.85 -1.90
C GLN A 55 -0.92 3.78 -0.69
N ARG A 56 -0.07 3.36 0.25
CA ARG A 56 0.31 4.09 1.47
C ARG A 56 -0.90 4.61 2.25
N GLY A 57 -1.01 5.92 2.48
CA GLY A 57 -2.08 6.51 3.29
C GLY A 57 -3.50 6.23 2.76
N ALA A 58 -3.64 5.94 1.47
CA ALA A 58 -4.92 5.54 0.89
C ALA A 58 -5.42 4.19 1.40
N VAL A 59 -4.52 3.28 1.81
CA VAL A 59 -4.88 2.00 2.41
C VAL A 59 -5.67 2.24 3.70
N SER A 60 -5.13 3.03 4.63
CA SER A 60 -5.82 3.30 5.90
C SER A 60 -7.16 4.03 5.69
N TRP A 61 -7.24 4.94 4.72
CA TRP A 61 -8.52 5.56 4.34
C TRP A 61 -9.51 4.53 3.79
N ALA A 62 -9.08 3.67 2.88
CA ALA A 62 -9.93 2.67 2.24
C ALA A 62 -10.45 1.61 3.24
N ARG A 63 -9.62 1.23 4.22
CA ARG A 63 -10.04 0.39 5.35
C ARG A 63 -11.16 1.06 6.15
N ARG A 64 -10.97 2.32 6.58
CA ARG A 64 -11.99 3.08 7.33
C ARG A 64 -13.28 3.27 6.53
N ALA A 65 -13.15 3.45 5.22
CA ALA A 65 -14.29 3.52 4.31
C ALA A 65 -15.00 2.17 4.13
N GLY A 66 -14.41 1.04 4.54
CA GLY A 66 -14.98 -0.30 4.40
C GLY A 66 -14.80 -0.90 3.00
N LEU A 67 -13.79 -0.47 2.26
CA LEU A 67 -13.44 -1.01 0.93
C LEU A 67 -12.61 -2.30 1.03
N HIS A 68 -11.83 -2.45 2.10
CA HIS A 68 -11.06 -3.66 2.41
C HIS A 68 -10.97 -3.88 3.93
N SER A 69 -10.45 -5.04 4.36
CA SER A 69 -10.35 -5.42 5.78
C SER A 69 -8.91 -5.58 6.27
N THR A 70 -7.94 -5.71 5.36
CA THR A 70 -6.52 -5.79 5.69
C THR A 70 -6.08 -4.67 6.62
N GLU A 71 -5.48 -5.03 7.74
CA GLU A 71 -5.00 -4.09 8.75
C GLU A 71 -3.62 -3.52 8.39
N THR A 72 -3.30 -2.35 8.96
CA THR A 72 -1.99 -1.72 8.83
C THR A 72 -1.26 -1.76 10.17
N THR A 73 0.04 -2.05 10.14
CA THR A 73 0.86 -2.08 11.35
C THR A 73 1.01 -0.71 12.02
N GLN A 74 0.85 0.36 11.24
CA GLN A 74 0.55 1.68 11.79
C GLN A 74 -0.88 1.68 12.34
N SER A 75 -1.00 1.26 13.61
CA SER A 75 -2.23 1.35 14.40
C SER A 75 -2.22 2.61 15.27
N GLU A 76 -3.41 2.95 15.76
CA GLU A 76 -3.74 4.14 16.55
C GLU A 76 -2.72 4.41 17.69
N PRO A 77 -2.55 5.68 18.12
CA PRO A 77 -1.67 6.01 19.24
C PRO A 77 -1.97 5.08 20.43
N THR A 78 -0.91 4.42 20.91
CA THR A 78 -1.00 3.51 22.06
C THR A 78 -1.59 4.25 23.25
N THR A 79 -2.43 3.57 24.03
CA THR A 79 -2.98 4.12 25.29
C THR A 79 -1.93 4.25 26.40
N ASP A 80 -0.71 3.76 26.16
CA ASP A 80 0.39 3.88 27.11
C ASP A 80 0.81 5.34 27.30
N THR A 81 0.92 5.73 28.57
CA THR A 81 1.48 7.03 28.93
C THR A 81 2.94 7.04 28.50
N PRO A 82 3.37 7.94 27.60
CA PRO A 82 4.76 8.01 27.19
C PRO A 82 5.65 8.25 28.41
N GLU A 83 6.79 7.57 28.50
CA GLU A 83 7.79 7.89 29.50
C GLU A 83 8.21 9.36 29.38
N ARG A 84 8.42 10.03 30.52
CA ARG A 84 8.83 11.44 30.54
C ARG A 84 10.25 11.58 29.99
N GLY A 85 10.37 12.04 28.75
CA GLY A 85 11.64 12.38 28.12
C GLY A 85 12.19 13.76 28.53
N VAL A 86 13.44 14.00 28.18
CA VAL A 86 14.09 15.31 28.30
C VAL A 86 13.67 16.17 27.11
N TYR A 87 13.06 17.34 27.36
CA TYR A 87 12.54 18.20 26.29
C TYR A 87 13.59 18.58 25.23
N ALA A 88 14.85 18.78 25.64
CA ALA A 88 15.96 19.06 24.73
C ALA A 88 16.18 17.97 23.66
N ASN A 89 15.80 16.72 23.94
CA ASN A 89 15.95 15.59 23.02
C ASN A 89 14.70 15.37 22.16
N ALA A 90 13.56 16.01 22.48
CA ALA A 90 12.27 15.70 21.86
C ALA A 90 12.25 15.83 20.32
N SER A 91 13.10 16.67 19.73
CA SER A 91 13.24 16.76 18.28
C SER A 91 14.03 15.59 17.71
N ASN A 92 15.14 15.21 18.36
CA ASN A 92 15.99 14.10 17.94
C ASN A 92 15.25 12.77 18.10
N ASP A 93 14.53 12.59 19.20
CA ASP A 93 13.76 11.37 19.48
C ASP A 93 12.66 11.15 18.43
N ARG A 94 11.95 12.23 18.04
CA ARG A 94 10.95 12.17 16.95
C ARG A 94 11.61 11.95 15.59
N GLY A 95 12.72 12.63 15.33
CA GLY A 95 13.45 12.51 14.07
C GLY A 95 14.02 11.11 13.85
N ALA A 96 14.52 10.47 14.90
CA ALA A 96 15.06 9.11 14.86
C ALA A 96 13.99 8.08 14.46
N LYS A 97 12.71 8.28 14.81
CA LYS A 97 11.62 7.37 14.41
C LYS A 97 11.11 7.59 12.98
N ALA A 98 11.52 8.69 12.34
CA ALA A 98 11.07 9.03 11.00
C ALA A 98 11.82 8.22 9.94
N LEU A 99 11.08 7.44 9.12
CA LEU A 99 11.65 6.75 7.98
C LEU A 99 11.63 7.65 6.73
N GLY A 100 12.73 8.38 6.51
CA GLY A 100 12.84 9.36 5.41
C GLY A 100 13.18 8.79 4.03
N GLY A 101 13.54 7.51 3.94
CA GLY A 101 13.99 6.88 2.70
C GLY A 101 15.06 5.84 2.96
N SER A 102 14.75 4.56 2.73
CA SER A 102 15.68 3.45 2.89
C SER A 102 15.25 2.27 2.03
N ILE A 103 16.17 1.36 1.75
CA ILE A 103 15.95 0.19 0.89
C ILE A 103 15.68 -1.01 1.78
N PHE A 104 14.58 -1.69 1.51
CA PHE A 104 14.11 -2.83 2.26
C PHE A 104 14.09 -4.09 1.38
N LYS A 105 14.34 -5.25 1.98
CA LYS A 105 14.21 -6.58 1.35
C LYS A 105 12.82 -7.11 1.64
N ALA A 106 12.14 -7.58 0.59
CA ALA A 106 10.90 -8.33 0.72
C ALA A 106 11.03 -9.67 -0.03
N ASN A 107 10.71 -10.76 0.64
CA ASN A 107 10.52 -12.06 0.00
C ASN A 107 9.42 -11.92 -1.06
N ALA A 108 9.68 -12.47 -2.24
CA ALA A 108 8.90 -12.24 -3.43
C ALA A 108 8.43 -13.57 -4.05
N ASP A 109 7.12 -13.72 -4.20
CA ASP A 109 6.55 -14.80 -4.99
C ASP A 109 6.50 -14.39 -6.47
N PHE A 110 7.55 -14.70 -7.21
CA PHE A 110 7.65 -14.39 -8.64
C PHE A 110 6.67 -15.18 -9.53
N THR A 111 5.95 -16.16 -8.97
CA THR A 111 4.88 -16.86 -9.71
C THR A 111 3.56 -16.08 -9.70
N HIS A 112 3.41 -15.12 -8.78
CA HIS A 112 2.22 -14.29 -8.69
C HIS A 112 2.14 -13.28 -9.86
N PRO A 113 0.98 -13.07 -10.51
CA PRO A 113 0.88 -12.19 -11.70
C PRO A 113 1.35 -10.75 -11.46
N LEU A 114 1.21 -10.23 -10.24
CA LEU A 114 1.72 -8.90 -9.87
C LEU A 114 3.24 -8.77 -9.96
N LEU A 115 3.99 -9.87 -9.93
CA LEU A 115 5.45 -9.88 -10.09
C LEU A 115 5.91 -10.33 -11.48
N TYR A 116 4.98 -10.53 -12.43
CA TYR A 116 5.33 -10.94 -13.78
C TYR A 116 6.37 -10.02 -14.43
N GLY A 117 7.46 -10.60 -14.94
CA GLY A 117 8.54 -9.88 -15.61
C GLY A 117 9.43 -9.04 -14.69
N VAL A 118 9.32 -9.19 -13.36
CA VAL A 118 10.36 -8.76 -12.41
C VAL A 118 11.48 -9.79 -12.44
N ASP A 119 12.73 -9.33 -12.43
CA ASP A 119 13.90 -10.20 -12.56
C ASP A 119 14.06 -11.11 -11.32
N ILE A 120 14.36 -12.40 -11.58
CA ILE A 120 14.33 -13.50 -10.61
C ILE A 120 15.78 -13.89 -10.27
N GLN A 121 16.56 -12.93 -9.78
CA GLN A 121 17.94 -13.22 -9.39
C GLN A 121 18.04 -13.77 -7.96
N ASP A 122 17.08 -13.42 -7.11
CA ASP A 122 17.03 -13.77 -5.69
C ASP A 122 15.61 -14.15 -5.29
N SER A 123 15.41 -14.78 -4.11
CA SER A 123 14.08 -15.04 -3.53
C SER A 123 13.43 -13.80 -2.91
N TRP A 124 14.05 -12.63 -3.08
CA TRP A 124 13.63 -11.36 -2.51
C TRP A 124 13.82 -10.23 -3.52
N MET A 125 13.13 -9.11 -3.31
CA MET A 125 13.30 -7.89 -4.08
C MET A 125 13.49 -6.66 -3.19
N ALA A 126 14.19 -5.66 -3.73
CA ALA A 126 14.40 -4.38 -3.08
C ALA A 126 13.15 -3.48 -3.23
N LEU A 127 12.69 -2.91 -2.12
CA LEU A 127 11.61 -1.94 -2.04
C LEU A 127 12.10 -0.64 -1.40
N PHE A 128 11.69 0.50 -1.97
CA PHE A 128 12.00 1.80 -1.37
C PHE A 128 10.92 2.18 -0.36
N LYS A 129 11.29 2.37 0.91
CA LYS A 129 10.39 2.80 1.98
C LYS A 129 10.69 4.22 2.44
N ASN A 130 9.64 5.02 2.58
CA ASN A 130 9.66 6.36 3.20
C ASN A 130 8.47 6.56 4.16
N SER A 131 8.01 5.46 4.76
CA SER A 131 7.01 5.43 5.83
C SER A 131 7.10 4.11 6.59
N ASN A 132 6.72 4.11 7.87
CA ASN A 132 6.70 2.92 8.73
C ASN A 132 5.51 1.97 8.46
N GLY A 133 4.81 2.14 7.34
CA GLY A 133 3.60 1.36 7.05
C GLY A 133 3.94 0.01 6.49
N ALA A 134 3.32 -1.04 7.05
CA ALA A 134 3.22 -2.36 6.47
C ALA A 134 1.79 -2.88 6.63
N LEU A 135 1.47 -3.97 5.91
CA LEU A 135 0.17 -4.61 5.91
C LEU A 135 0.24 -5.88 6.75
N VAL A 136 -0.78 -6.11 7.58
CA VAL A 136 -0.93 -7.39 8.26
C VAL A 136 -1.22 -8.45 7.21
N ILE A 137 -0.50 -9.58 7.28
CA ILE A 137 -0.69 -10.70 6.36
C ILE A 137 -2.11 -11.26 6.60
N PRO A 138 -2.98 -11.29 5.58
CA PRO A 138 -4.30 -11.90 5.71
C PRO A 138 -4.21 -13.43 5.86
N ASP A 139 -5.28 -14.04 6.38
CA ASP A 139 -5.37 -15.50 6.52
C ASP A 139 -5.24 -16.27 5.20
N ASN A 140 -5.55 -15.63 4.07
CA ASN A 140 -5.35 -16.22 2.75
C ASN A 140 -3.83 -16.30 2.44
N PRO A 141 -3.25 -17.51 2.35
CA PRO A 141 -1.80 -17.68 2.18
C PRO A 141 -1.27 -17.17 0.83
N TYR A 142 -2.16 -16.96 -0.15
CA TYR A 142 -1.78 -16.47 -1.49
C TYR A 142 -2.01 -14.96 -1.67
N ALA A 143 -2.58 -14.28 -0.68
CA ALA A 143 -2.93 -12.87 -0.79
C ALA A 143 -1.74 -11.91 -0.69
N SER A 144 -0.58 -12.38 -0.19
CA SER A 144 0.58 -11.53 0.11
C SER A 144 1.82 -11.91 -0.70
N PRO A 145 1.90 -11.54 -1.99
CA PRO A 145 3.02 -11.94 -2.84
C PRO A 145 4.33 -11.19 -2.55
N LEU A 146 4.30 -10.15 -1.70
CA LEU A 146 5.50 -9.48 -1.17
C LEU A 146 5.40 -9.31 0.34
N VAL A 147 6.38 -9.88 1.05
CA VAL A 147 6.47 -9.84 2.52
C VAL A 147 7.87 -9.40 2.93
N TYR A 148 8.00 -8.37 3.77
CA TYR A 148 9.31 -7.94 4.26
C TYR A 148 10.00 -9.06 5.03
N THR A 149 11.29 -9.24 4.79
CA THR A 149 12.08 -10.27 5.50
C THR A 149 12.21 -9.95 7.00
N ASP A 150 12.62 -10.92 7.82
CA ASP A 150 12.86 -10.71 9.26
C ASP A 150 13.96 -9.68 9.55
N ASP A 151 14.93 -9.55 8.65
CA ASP A 151 15.93 -8.49 8.66
C ASP A 151 15.81 -7.62 7.41
N PRO A 152 14.83 -6.69 7.37
CA PRO A 152 14.40 -6.10 6.12
C PRO A 152 15.31 -4.97 5.64
N LEU A 153 16.16 -4.36 6.47
CA LEU A 153 17.00 -3.25 6.02
C LEU A 153 18.11 -3.75 5.07
N ALA A 154 18.07 -3.33 3.82
CA ALA A 154 19.15 -3.55 2.85
C ALA A 154 20.17 -2.40 2.88
N ALA A 155 19.67 -1.16 2.92
CA ALA A 155 20.50 0.04 2.95
C ALA A 155 19.75 1.23 3.53
N GLY A 156 20.47 2.12 4.21
CA GLY A 156 19.92 3.31 4.85
C GLY A 156 19.77 3.14 6.36
N TYR A 157 18.72 3.71 6.93
CA TYR A 157 18.48 3.73 8.36
C TYR A 157 17.05 3.27 8.68
N MET A 158 16.92 2.44 9.71
CA MET A 158 15.65 1.98 10.25
C MET A 158 15.74 2.01 11.77
N HIS A 159 14.81 2.72 12.41
CA HIS A 159 14.69 2.71 13.86
C HIS A 159 14.28 1.30 14.34
N PRO A 160 14.75 0.83 15.52
CA PRO A 160 14.33 -0.46 16.10
C PRO A 160 12.80 -0.64 16.15
N ASP A 161 12.05 0.34 16.66
CA ASP A 161 10.58 0.33 16.67
C ASP A 161 9.98 0.09 15.27
N SER A 162 10.57 0.68 14.22
CA SER A 162 10.12 0.46 12.86
C SER A 162 10.34 -0.98 12.40
N LYS A 163 11.43 -1.63 12.84
CA LYS A 163 11.70 -3.03 12.52
C LYS A 163 10.57 -3.93 13.02
N GLU A 164 10.11 -3.71 14.25
CA GLU A 164 9.01 -4.47 14.86
C GLU A 164 7.70 -4.34 14.07
N THR A 165 7.43 -3.16 13.51
CA THR A 165 6.22 -2.91 12.72
C THR A 165 6.30 -3.30 11.23
N ILE A 166 7.49 -3.64 10.73
CA ILE A 166 7.71 -3.88 9.29
C ILE A 166 8.15 -5.32 9.02
N ALA A 167 9.06 -5.86 9.83
CA ALA A 167 9.58 -7.21 9.63
C ALA A 167 8.44 -8.25 9.65
N GLY A 168 8.47 -9.19 8.71
CA GLY A 168 7.46 -10.25 8.58
C GLY A 168 6.07 -9.80 8.13
N HIS A 169 5.86 -8.50 7.84
CA HIS A 169 4.58 -7.98 7.38
C HIS A 169 4.57 -7.80 5.85
N ALA A 170 3.37 -7.72 5.27
CA ALA A 170 3.21 -7.62 3.82
C ALA A 170 3.49 -6.20 3.30
N ALA A 171 4.18 -6.16 2.16
CA ALA A 171 4.37 -4.95 1.36
C ALA A 171 3.27 -4.78 0.30
N LEU A 172 2.68 -5.90 -0.13
CA LEU A 172 1.64 -5.98 -1.14
C LEU A 172 0.61 -7.03 -0.70
N VAL A 173 -0.66 -6.65 -0.69
CA VAL A 173 -1.78 -7.55 -0.43
C VAL A 173 -2.84 -7.42 -1.51
N VAL A 174 -3.43 -8.54 -1.91
CA VAL A 174 -4.60 -8.60 -2.80
C VAL A 174 -5.79 -9.13 -2.02
N GLU A 175 -6.89 -8.39 -2.03
CA GLU A 175 -8.09 -8.74 -1.27
C GLU A 175 -9.33 -8.77 -2.19
N ASN A 176 -9.92 -9.95 -2.34
CA ASN A 176 -11.11 -10.14 -3.16
C ASN A 176 -12.36 -9.54 -2.50
N ARG A 177 -13.15 -8.83 -3.31
CA ARG A 177 -14.38 -8.17 -2.90
C ARG A 177 -15.46 -8.42 -3.94
N GLY A 178 -16.33 -9.40 -3.68
CA GLY A 178 -17.35 -9.82 -4.63
C GLY A 178 -16.70 -10.38 -5.89
N ARG A 179 -17.01 -9.80 -7.05
CA ARG A 179 -16.41 -10.14 -8.35
C ARG A 179 -15.17 -9.32 -8.69
N GLY A 180 -14.87 -8.28 -7.91
CA GLY A 180 -13.66 -7.47 -8.07
C GLY A 180 -12.76 -7.62 -6.87
N GLN A 181 -11.88 -6.66 -6.68
CA GLN A 181 -10.78 -6.78 -5.73
C GLN A 181 -10.14 -5.44 -5.39
N VAL A 182 -9.35 -5.47 -4.32
CA VAL A 182 -8.55 -4.36 -3.85
C VAL A 182 -7.08 -4.78 -3.77
N ILE A 183 -6.21 -4.07 -4.49
CA ILE A 183 -4.76 -4.27 -4.46
C ILE A 183 -4.16 -3.18 -3.56
N LEU A 184 -3.51 -3.60 -2.49
CA LEU A 184 -2.99 -2.76 -1.42
C LEU A 184 -1.46 -2.71 -1.48
N PHE A 185 -0.89 -1.54 -1.69
CA PHE A 185 0.55 -1.32 -1.57
C PHE A 185 0.89 -0.58 -0.27
N ALA A 186 1.74 -1.17 0.56
CA ALA A 186 2.28 -0.51 1.75
C ALA A 186 3.15 0.72 1.40
N ASP A 187 3.88 0.62 0.28
CA ASP A 187 4.79 1.63 -0.24
C ASP A 187 4.30 2.25 -1.56
N ASN A 188 5.04 3.23 -2.08
CA ASN A 188 4.84 3.73 -3.43
C ASN A 188 5.80 3.00 -4.40
N PRO A 189 5.32 2.03 -5.21
CA PRO A 189 6.16 1.31 -6.19
C PRO A 189 6.79 2.21 -7.27
N ASN A 190 6.25 3.41 -7.48
CA ASN A 190 6.72 4.37 -8.50
C ASN A 190 7.47 5.56 -7.89
N PHE A 191 7.90 5.48 -6.62
CA PHE A 191 8.50 6.62 -5.93
C PHE A 191 9.69 7.20 -6.73
N ARG A 192 9.50 8.44 -7.21
CA ARG A 192 10.47 9.21 -8.03
C ARG A 192 11.00 8.46 -9.27
N ALA A 193 10.28 7.45 -9.75
CA ALA A 193 10.65 6.64 -10.91
C ALA A 193 12.08 6.04 -10.85
N PHE A 194 12.62 5.81 -9.65
CA PHE A 194 14.01 5.36 -9.49
C PHE A 194 14.25 3.89 -9.87
N TRP A 195 13.24 3.03 -9.76
CA TRP A 195 13.40 1.57 -9.87
C TRP A 195 12.43 0.98 -10.90
N MET A 196 12.99 0.46 -11.99
CA MET A 196 12.19 -0.22 -13.02
C MET A 196 11.49 -1.48 -12.48
N GLY A 197 12.13 -2.18 -11.52
CA GLY A 197 11.57 -3.39 -10.91
C GLY A 197 10.25 -3.15 -10.17
N THR A 198 10.20 -2.17 -9.27
CA THR A 198 8.98 -1.86 -8.51
C THR A 198 7.90 -1.20 -9.37
N GLN A 199 8.28 -0.42 -10.40
CA GLN A 199 7.32 0.15 -11.36
C GLN A 199 6.48 -0.92 -12.06
N ARG A 200 7.07 -2.08 -12.36
CA ARG A 200 6.34 -3.21 -12.95
C ARG A 200 5.18 -3.68 -12.09
N LEU A 201 5.27 -3.59 -10.76
CA LEU A 201 4.18 -3.96 -9.87
C LEU A 201 2.91 -3.13 -10.13
N THR A 202 3.06 -1.84 -10.44
CA THR A 202 1.91 -0.99 -10.79
C THR A 202 1.32 -1.33 -12.14
N VAL A 203 2.19 -1.56 -13.14
CA VAL A 203 1.74 -1.97 -14.48
C VAL A 203 0.99 -3.30 -14.39
N ASN A 204 1.55 -4.27 -13.68
CA ASN A 204 0.94 -5.58 -13.47
C ASN A 204 -0.37 -5.49 -12.69
N ALA A 205 -0.49 -4.58 -11.71
CA ALA A 205 -1.75 -4.34 -11.01
C ALA A 205 -2.87 -3.84 -11.95
N VAL A 206 -2.52 -3.01 -12.94
CA VAL A 206 -3.48 -2.52 -13.95
C VAL A 206 -3.79 -3.59 -15.02
N VAL A 207 -2.80 -4.40 -15.40
CA VAL A 207 -2.97 -5.40 -16.48
C VAL A 207 -3.61 -6.69 -15.99
N PHE A 208 -3.08 -7.24 -14.89
CA PHE A 208 -3.48 -8.53 -14.36
C PHE A 208 -4.51 -8.43 -13.25
N GLY A 209 -4.72 -7.24 -12.69
CA GLY A 209 -5.70 -7.00 -11.63
C GLY A 209 -7.03 -7.72 -11.89
N PRO A 210 -7.73 -7.47 -13.00
CA PRO A 210 -9.05 -8.06 -13.26
C PRO A 210 -9.12 -9.60 -13.26
N SER A 211 -7.97 -10.30 -13.22
CA SER A 211 -7.85 -11.77 -13.31
C SER A 211 -7.26 -12.43 -12.06
N LEU A 212 -7.06 -11.68 -10.96
CA LEU A 212 -6.53 -12.21 -9.68
C LEU A 212 -7.61 -12.88 -8.81
#